data_AF-A0AAV3AD22-F1
#
_entry.id   AF-A0AAV3AD22-F1
#
_cell.length_a   1.000
_cell.length_b   1.000
_cell.length_c   1.000
_cell.angle_alpha   90.00
_cell.angle_beta   90.00
_cell.angle_gamma   90.00
#
_symmetry.space_group_name_H-M   'P 1'
#
loop_
_entity.id
_entity.type
_entity.pdbx_description
1 polymer ?
#
loop_
_entity_poly.entity_id
_entity_poly.type
_entity_poly.pdbx_seq_one_letter_code
_entity_poly.pdbx_strand_id
1 'polypeptide(L)'
;MLVNHQATGDVCTLMMCLQDKGQVVRQMMWLMDHIFKYTNFGIVSLVHGDFFIRQGKAYRDQQLIFLKDHLEKYYRSRDRKWIILFPEGGFLRKRRETSQLYAKKNNLPFLTHVTLPRLGATQVILKTLLAQQENGTLKGGHSPVVDRKPKGLQWVIDATIAYPNAHPMDIQTWILGYRPATVTHVYYRIYPIKEVPMETEALTDWLYQRFVEKEELLSYYYETGTFPPLQGQKKAVSREMTLSNVWLFLVQSFAFLSGYMWYCILRYFYHCLF
;
A
#
# COMPACT_ATOMS: atom_id res chain seq x y z
N MET A 1 2.68 2.74 5.08
CA MET A 1 1.94 3.69 4.24
C MET A 1 0.47 3.30 4.28
N LEU A 2 -0.40 4.20 4.74
CA LEU A 2 -1.85 4.04 4.81
C LEU A 2 -2.47 4.77 3.63
N VAL A 3 -3.15 4.05 2.75
CA VAL A 3 -3.65 4.60 1.48
C VAL A 3 -5.17 4.38 1.36
N ASN A 4 -5.89 5.34 0.78
CA ASN A 4 -7.28 5.11 0.34
C ASN A 4 -7.29 4.12 -0.84
N HIS A 5 -8.41 3.42 -1.05
CA HIS A 5 -8.51 2.38 -2.06
C HIS A 5 -9.68 2.59 -3.00
N GLN A 6 -9.41 3.09 -4.19
CA GLN A 6 -10.39 3.42 -5.21
C GLN A 6 -10.56 2.27 -6.22
N ALA A 7 -9.45 1.74 -6.75
CA ALA A 7 -9.46 0.75 -7.83
C ALA A 7 -8.21 -0.12 -7.90
N THR A 8 -8.20 -1.06 -8.85
CA THR A 8 -7.05 -1.95 -9.09
C THR A 8 -5.79 -1.22 -9.56
N GLY A 9 -5.95 -0.05 -10.22
CA GLY A 9 -4.83 0.77 -10.67
C GLY A 9 -4.08 1.48 -9.53
N ASP A 10 -4.60 1.50 -8.29
CA ASP A 10 -3.94 2.14 -7.14
C ASP A 10 -2.55 1.56 -6.89
N VAL A 11 -2.40 0.25 -7.08
CA VAL A 11 -1.11 -0.44 -6.90
C VAL A 11 -0.09 0.07 -7.94
N CYS A 12 -0.49 0.20 -9.20
CA CYS A 12 0.37 0.75 -10.25
C CYS A 12 0.74 2.21 -9.97
N THR A 13 -0.24 3.04 -9.59
CA THR A 13 -0.02 4.44 -9.21
C THR A 13 1.02 4.56 -8.09
N LEU A 14 0.88 3.76 -7.02
CA LEU A 14 1.84 3.76 -5.91
C LEU A 14 3.22 3.27 -6.31
N MET A 15 3.30 2.20 -7.13
CA MET A 15 4.58 1.72 -7.64
C MET A 15 5.31 2.80 -8.45
N MET A 16 4.60 3.54 -9.30
CA MET A 16 5.20 4.66 -10.04
C MET A 16 5.74 5.75 -9.11
N CYS A 17 5.00 6.12 -8.06
CA CYS A 17 5.44 7.13 -7.10
C CYS A 17 6.69 6.72 -6.30
N LEU A 18 6.92 5.41 -6.15
CA LEU A 18 7.97 4.85 -5.28
C LEU A 18 9.18 4.29 -6.06
N GLN A 19 9.06 4.06 -7.37
CA GLN A 19 10.09 3.41 -8.20
C GLN A 19 11.41 4.18 -8.26
N ASP A 20 11.36 5.51 -8.25
CA ASP A 20 12.54 6.39 -8.27
C ASP A 20 13.09 6.68 -6.87
N LYS A 21 12.51 6.09 -5.81
CA LYS A 21 12.89 6.33 -4.41
C LYS A 21 13.92 5.30 -3.90
N GLY A 22 14.90 4.96 -4.73
CA GLY A 22 15.99 4.05 -4.36
C GLY A 22 15.51 2.63 -4.06
N GLN A 23 15.78 2.12 -2.86
CA GLN A 23 15.49 0.73 -2.49
C GLN A 23 14.06 0.47 -1.99
N VAL A 24 13.18 1.48 -2.01
CA VAL A 24 11.83 1.38 -1.47
C VAL A 24 11.04 0.24 -2.10
N VAL A 25 11.05 0.10 -3.43
CA VAL A 25 10.34 -0.99 -4.11
C VAL A 25 10.86 -2.37 -3.72
N ARG A 26 12.17 -2.51 -3.55
CA ARG A 26 12.78 -3.78 -3.15
C ARG A 26 12.49 -4.13 -1.69
N GLN A 27 12.32 -3.15 -0.82
CA GLN A 27 12.18 -3.30 0.64
C GLN A 27 10.74 -3.13 1.14
N MET A 28 9.76 -2.92 0.26
CA MET A 28 8.36 -2.83 0.66
C MET A 28 7.72 -4.21 0.82
N MET A 29 6.62 -4.26 1.57
CA MET A 29 5.76 -5.41 1.72
C MET A 29 4.33 -4.97 1.47
N TRP A 30 3.60 -5.73 0.66
CA TRP A 30 2.19 -5.50 0.39
C TRP A 30 1.30 -6.40 1.25
N LEU A 31 0.16 -5.87 1.66
CA LEU A 31 -0.96 -6.65 2.20
C LEU A 31 -2.06 -6.68 1.14
N MET A 32 -2.30 -7.86 0.57
CA MET A 32 -3.13 -8.02 -0.64
C MET A 32 -4.18 -9.10 -0.45
N ASP A 33 -5.29 -9.00 -1.18
CA ASP A 33 -6.33 -10.03 -1.16
C ASP A 33 -5.78 -11.39 -1.63
N HIS A 34 -6.17 -12.45 -0.94
CA HIS A 34 -5.79 -13.82 -1.26
C HIS A 34 -6.04 -14.22 -2.72
N ILE A 35 -7.04 -13.65 -3.39
CA ILE A 35 -7.31 -13.95 -4.81
C ILE A 35 -6.11 -13.63 -5.72
N PHE A 36 -5.31 -12.61 -5.38
CA PHE A 36 -4.15 -12.22 -6.18
C PHE A 36 -3.05 -13.29 -6.20
N LYS A 37 -3.02 -14.20 -5.22
CA LYS A 37 -2.07 -15.32 -5.15
C LYS A 37 -2.11 -16.20 -6.41
N TYR A 38 -3.27 -16.29 -7.06
CA TYR A 38 -3.49 -17.12 -8.24
C TYR A 38 -3.20 -16.42 -9.57
N THR A 39 -2.63 -15.21 -9.52
CA THR A 39 -2.26 -14.45 -10.71
C THR A 39 -0.73 -14.49 -10.91
N ASN A 40 -0.24 -14.11 -12.09
CA ASN A 40 1.20 -13.93 -12.34
C ASN A 40 1.84 -12.97 -11.32
N PHE A 41 1.12 -11.91 -10.98
CA PHE A 41 1.51 -10.96 -9.93
C PHE A 41 1.58 -11.63 -8.54
N GLY A 42 0.73 -12.62 -8.28
CA GLY A 42 0.77 -13.45 -7.08
C GLY A 42 2.07 -14.23 -6.91
N ILE A 43 2.58 -14.83 -7.98
CA ILE A 43 3.87 -15.56 -7.95
C ILE A 43 5.01 -14.59 -7.61
N VAL A 44 5.05 -13.43 -8.27
CA VAL A 44 6.03 -12.38 -8.00
C VAL A 44 5.93 -11.93 -6.53
N SER A 45 4.71 -11.72 -6.04
CA SER A 45 4.45 -11.29 -4.66
C SER A 45 4.86 -12.36 -3.62
N LEU A 46 4.67 -13.65 -3.92
CA LEU A 46 5.14 -14.75 -3.06
C LEU A 46 6.67 -14.80 -2.98
N VAL A 47 7.36 -14.68 -4.12
CA VAL A 47 8.82 -14.61 -4.17
C VAL A 47 9.32 -13.36 -3.44
N HIS A 48 8.64 -12.23 -3.62
CA HIS A 48 8.89 -10.99 -2.90
C HIS A 48 8.67 -11.17 -1.39
N GLY A 49 7.71 -11.99 -0.96
CA GLY A 49 7.41 -12.23 0.47
C GLY A 49 6.35 -11.28 1.01
N ASP A 50 5.43 -10.89 0.15
CA ASP A 50 4.23 -10.13 0.51
C ASP A 50 3.23 -11.01 1.27
N PHE A 51 2.29 -10.36 1.95
CA PHE A 51 1.27 -11.05 2.75
C PHE A 51 -0.09 -11.05 2.05
N PHE A 52 -0.68 -12.24 1.94
CA PHE A 52 -2.01 -12.43 1.37
C PHE A 52 -3.05 -12.59 2.49
N ILE A 53 -4.01 -11.68 2.54
CA ILE A 53 -5.11 -11.69 3.49
C ILE A 53 -6.38 -12.26 2.84
N ARG A 54 -6.98 -13.26 3.48
CA ARG A 54 -8.29 -13.77 3.09
C ARG A 54 -9.40 -12.87 3.65
N GLN A 55 -10.25 -12.35 2.78
CA GLN A 55 -11.42 -11.58 3.21
C GLN A 55 -12.54 -12.48 3.77
N GLY A 56 -13.34 -11.92 4.67
CA GLY A 56 -14.48 -12.58 5.29
C GLY A 56 -14.48 -12.42 6.81
N LYS A 57 -15.68 -12.42 7.43
CA LYS A 57 -15.79 -12.34 8.90
C LYS A 57 -15.20 -13.58 9.57
N ALA A 58 -15.47 -14.77 9.02
CA ALA A 58 -15.05 -16.05 9.58
C ALA A 58 -13.53 -16.22 9.71
N TYR A 59 -12.75 -15.62 8.81
CA TYR A 59 -11.28 -15.75 8.80
C TYR A 59 -10.57 -14.60 9.49
N ARG A 60 -11.27 -13.53 9.87
CA ARG A 60 -10.67 -12.25 10.26
C ARG A 60 -9.62 -12.41 11.35
N ASP A 61 -9.98 -13.05 12.46
CA ASP A 61 -9.12 -13.14 13.64
C ASP A 61 -7.92 -14.06 13.36
N GLN A 62 -8.14 -15.16 12.64
CA GLN A 62 -7.08 -16.06 12.19
C GLN A 62 -6.07 -15.35 11.27
N GLN A 63 -6.56 -14.50 10.34
CA GLN A 63 -5.67 -13.76 9.44
C GLN A 63 -4.81 -12.73 10.18
N LEU A 64 -5.30 -12.16 11.29
CA LEU A 64 -4.50 -11.25 12.12
C LEU A 64 -3.36 -11.98 12.84
N ILE A 65 -3.59 -13.22 13.28
CA ILE A 65 -2.54 -14.09 13.83
C ILE A 65 -1.49 -14.39 12.75
N PHE A 66 -1.92 -14.81 11.56
CA PHE A 66 -1.00 -15.08 10.45
C PHE A 66 -0.21 -13.84 10.02
N LEU A 67 -0.82 -12.66 10.07
CA LEU A 67 -0.13 -11.41 9.79
C LEU A 67 0.98 -11.16 10.82
N LYS A 68 0.70 -11.35 12.11
CA LYS A 68 1.72 -11.24 13.17
C LYS A 68 2.90 -12.19 12.90
N ASP A 69 2.62 -13.47 12.68
CA ASP A 69 3.65 -14.49 12.44
C ASP A 69 4.48 -14.17 11.18
N HIS A 70 3.82 -13.69 10.11
CA HIS A 70 4.48 -13.29 8.88
C HIS A 70 5.40 -12.09 9.08
N LEU A 71 4.97 -11.09 9.85
CA LEU A 71 5.80 -9.93 10.19
C LEU A 71 7.03 -10.34 10.99
N GLU A 72 6.86 -11.20 12.01
CA GLU A 72 7.98 -11.71 12.81
C GLU A 72 8.97 -12.50 11.97
N LYS A 73 8.48 -13.36 11.07
CA LYS A 73 9.32 -14.22 10.24
C LYS A 73 9.98 -13.50 9.08
N TYR A 74 9.27 -12.67 8.33
CA TYR A 74 9.72 -12.16 7.02
C TYR A 74 10.05 -10.67 7.00
N TYR A 75 9.47 -9.84 7.88
CA TYR A 75 9.71 -8.39 7.82
C TYR A 75 11.18 -8.08 8.09
N ARG A 76 11.74 -8.58 9.20
CA ARG A 76 13.14 -8.32 9.56
C ARG A 76 14.13 -9.19 8.78
N SER A 77 13.82 -10.47 8.59
CA SER A 77 14.73 -11.41 7.91
C SER A 77 14.98 -11.06 6.45
N ARG A 78 14.01 -10.42 5.77
CA ARG A 78 14.15 -9.94 4.39
C ARG A 78 14.48 -8.45 4.28
N ASP A 79 14.94 -7.83 5.37
CA ASP A 79 15.28 -6.41 5.45
C ASP A 79 14.17 -5.48 4.92
N ARG A 80 12.90 -5.81 5.22
CA ARG A 80 11.75 -4.99 4.83
C ARG A 80 11.75 -3.71 5.66
N LYS A 81 11.51 -2.59 4.97
CA LYS A 81 11.46 -1.25 5.58
C LYS A 81 10.09 -0.58 5.43
N TRP A 82 9.27 -1.05 4.50
CA TRP A 82 7.98 -0.43 4.17
C TRP A 82 6.86 -1.46 4.21
N ILE A 83 5.68 -1.03 4.64
CA ILE A 83 4.45 -1.80 4.53
C ILE A 83 3.42 -0.91 3.85
N ILE A 84 2.82 -1.39 2.77
CA ILE A 84 1.72 -0.70 2.08
C ILE A 84 0.41 -1.37 2.49
N LEU A 85 -0.51 -0.56 3.05
CA LEU A 85 -1.80 -1.02 3.54
C LEU A 85 -2.91 -0.12 3.00
N PHE A 86 -4.02 -0.76 2.63
CA PHE A 86 -5.30 -0.13 2.31
C PHE A 86 -6.31 -0.42 3.43
N PRO A 87 -6.41 0.43 4.47
CA PRO A 87 -7.22 0.15 5.65
C PRO A 87 -8.72 -0.02 5.38
N GLU A 88 -9.24 0.49 4.26
CA GLU A 88 -10.63 0.30 3.81
C GLU A 88 -11.01 -1.20 3.67
N GLY A 89 -10.00 -2.04 3.41
CA GLY A 89 -10.15 -3.49 3.28
C GLY A 89 -10.92 -3.91 2.03
N GLY A 90 -10.90 -3.07 0.98
CA GLY A 90 -11.48 -3.32 -0.33
C GLY A 90 -11.70 -2.02 -1.10
N PHE A 91 -12.00 -2.13 -2.40
CA PHE A 91 -12.26 -0.96 -3.26
C PHE A 91 -13.49 -0.17 -2.78
N LEU A 92 -13.42 1.16 -2.84
CA LEU A 92 -14.49 2.10 -2.50
C LEU A 92 -15.84 1.66 -3.07
N ARG A 93 -15.90 1.37 -4.38
CA ARG A 93 -17.13 0.97 -5.07
C ARG A 93 -17.84 -0.23 -4.42
N LYS A 94 -17.08 -1.17 -3.85
CA LYS A 94 -17.63 -2.38 -3.19
C LYS A 94 -17.97 -2.15 -1.72
N ARG A 95 -17.37 -1.14 -1.08
CA ARG A 95 -17.38 -0.96 0.38
C ARG A 95 -18.24 0.22 0.84
N ARG A 96 -18.42 1.24 -0.01
CA ARG A 96 -19.06 2.52 0.32
C ARG A 96 -20.40 2.37 1.03
N GLU A 97 -21.35 1.66 0.43
CA GLU A 97 -22.68 1.49 1.00
C GLU A 97 -22.63 0.79 2.37
N THR A 98 -21.89 -0.32 2.47
CA THR A 98 -21.73 -1.03 3.75
C THR A 98 -21.03 -0.19 4.82
N SER A 99 -20.10 0.68 4.42
CA SER A 99 -19.42 1.62 5.31
C SER A 99 -20.36 2.72 5.80
N GLN A 100 -21.20 3.27 4.92
CA GLN A 100 -22.17 4.32 5.25
C GLN A 100 -23.25 3.79 6.20
N LEU A 101 -23.74 2.57 5.99
CA LEU A 101 -24.66 1.90 6.92
C LEU A 101 -24.03 1.69 8.30
N TYR A 102 -22.77 1.27 8.33
CA TYR A 102 -22.02 1.15 9.58
C TYR A 102 -21.83 2.51 10.26
N ALA A 103 -21.52 3.56 9.50
CA ALA A 103 -21.36 4.91 10.02
C ALA A 103 -22.65 5.41 10.67
N LYS A 104 -23.78 5.29 9.95
CA LYS A 104 -25.11 5.66 10.44
C LYS A 104 -25.49 4.92 11.73
N LYS A 105 -25.18 3.62 11.81
CA LYS A 105 -25.50 2.81 13.00
C LYS A 105 -24.69 3.21 14.24
N ASN A 106 -23.47 3.71 14.05
CA ASN A 106 -22.54 4.01 15.14
C ASN A 106 -22.33 5.53 15.34
N ASN A 107 -23.16 6.38 14.74
CA ASN A 107 -23.03 7.84 14.78
C ASN A 107 -21.65 8.36 14.34
N LEU A 108 -21.08 7.73 13.31
CA LEU A 108 -19.80 8.14 12.72
C LEU A 108 -20.02 9.02 11.48
N PRO A 109 -19.00 9.78 11.04
CA PRO A 109 -19.09 10.62 9.85
C PRO A 109 -19.53 9.87 8.60
N PHE A 110 -20.36 10.52 7.78
CA PHE A 110 -20.78 10.00 6.49
C PHE A 110 -19.72 10.34 5.43
N LEU A 111 -19.08 9.32 4.86
CA LEU A 111 -18.00 9.47 3.88
C LEU A 111 -18.47 8.97 2.51
N THR A 112 -18.11 9.69 1.45
CA THR A 112 -18.55 9.47 0.07
C THR A 112 -17.39 9.07 -0.85
N HIS A 113 -16.24 9.68 -0.68
CA HIS A 113 -15.04 9.49 -1.50
C HIS A 113 -14.05 8.49 -0.90
N VAL A 114 -14.19 8.14 0.38
CA VAL A 114 -13.50 7.02 1.04
C VAL A 114 -14.46 6.19 1.90
N THR A 115 -13.96 5.09 2.44
CA THR A 115 -14.69 4.30 3.45
C THR A 115 -14.02 4.34 4.81
N LEU A 116 -14.80 4.07 5.87
CA LEU A 116 -14.27 3.97 7.23
C LEU A 116 -13.24 2.83 7.30
N PRO A 117 -12.04 3.11 7.81
CA PRO A 117 -10.94 2.16 7.82
C PRO A 117 -11.15 1.06 8.85
N ARG A 118 -10.56 -0.11 8.59
CA ARG A 118 -10.49 -1.23 9.52
C ARG A 118 -9.23 -1.14 10.37
N LEU A 119 -9.38 -1.35 11.68
CA LEU A 119 -8.29 -1.23 12.65
C LEU A 119 -7.29 -2.40 12.64
N GLY A 120 -7.79 -3.64 12.46
CA GLY A 120 -7.06 -4.85 12.83
C GLY A 120 -5.64 -4.97 12.26
N ALA A 121 -5.47 -4.83 10.96
CA ALA A 121 -4.15 -4.95 10.33
C ALA A 121 -3.18 -3.84 10.79
N THR A 122 -3.65 -2.59 10.85
CA THR A 122 -2.86 -1.44 11.34
C THR A 122 -2.39 -1.68 12.77
N GLN A 123 -3.29 -2.12 13.65
CA GLN A 123 -2.97 -2.37 15.05
C GLN A 123 -1.97 -3.51 15.23
N VAL A 124 -2.13 -4.63 14.51
CA VAL A 124 -1.17 -5.75 14.54
C VAL A 124 0.21 -5.30 14.07
N ILE A 125 0.28 -4.57 12.94
CA ILE A 125 1.55 -4.05 12.41
C ILE A 125 2.26 -3.16 13.44
N LEU A 126 1.54 -2.20 14.02
CA LEU A 126 2.10 -1.28 15.01
C LEU A 126 2.59 -2.04 16.24
N LYS A 127 1.75 -2.89 16.85
CA LYS A 127 2.09 -3.65 18.05
C LYS A 127 3.30 -4.57 17.82
N THR A 128 3.31 -5.35 16.74
CA THR A 128 4.38 -6.31 16.47
C THR A 128 5.72 -5.62 16.18
N LEU A 129 5.72 -4.56 15.37
CA LEU A 129 6.97 -3.91 14.96
C LEU A 129 7.52 -2.92 16.00
N LEU A 130 6.68 -2.41 16.90
CA LEU A 130 7.08 -1.52 18.00
C LEU A 130 7.40 -2.26 19.30
N ALA A 131 6.66 -3.29 19.69
CA ALA A 131 6.97 -4.04 20.93
C ALA A 131 8.38 -4.66 20.88
N GLN A 132 8.85 -5.06 19.70
CA GLN A 132 10.22 -5.54 19.51
C GLN A 132 11.29 -4.42 19.57
N GLN A 133 10.93 -3.15 19.42
CA GLN A 133 11.86 -2.04 19.69
C GLN A 133 12.13 -1.91 21.20
N GLU A 134 11.10 -2.08 22.03
CA GLU A 134 11.19 -1.96 23.50
C GLU A 134 11.86 -3.19 24.13
N ASN A 135 11.49 -4.40 23.69
CA ASN A 135 12.05 -5.67 24.19
C ASN A 135 13.45 -5.97 23.63
N GLY A 136 13.92 -5.24 22.61
CA GLY A 136 15.24 -5.39 21.98
C GLY A 136 16.39 -4.74 22.74
N THR A 137 16.15 -4.18 23.92
CA THR A 137 17.20 -3.63 24.81
C THR A 137 17.86 -4.76 25.60
N LEU A 138 18.57 -5.67 24.92
CA LEU A 138 19.50 -6.58 25.60
C LEU A 138 20.61 -5.74 26.24
N LYS A 139 20.54 -5.56 27.56
CA LYS A 139 21.67 -5.15 28.39
C LYS A 139 22.65 -6.33 28.45
N GLY A 140 23.85 -6.16 27.93
CA GLY A 140 25.00 -7.00 28.29
C GLY A 140 25.86 -7.45 27.11
N GLY A 141 27.13 -7.04 27.13
CA GLY A 141 28.20 -7.61 26.31
C GLY A 141 28.95 -6.58 25.48
N HIS A 142 30.08 -6.09 26.00
CA HIS A 142 31.02 -5.26 25.26
C HIS A 142 31.51 -5.96 23.97
N SER A 143 31.25 -5.35 22.82
CA SER A 143 31.99 -5.59 21.57
C SER A 143 31.90 -4.31 20.72
N PRO A 144 33.02 -3.78 20.18
CA PRO A 144 33.01 -2.58 19.34
C PRO A 144 32.71 -2.98 17.90
N VAL A 145 31.56 -3.61 17.68
CA VAL A 145 30.98 -3.72 16.35
C VAL A 145 29.91 -2.65 16.31
N VAL A 146 29.92 -1.79 15.29
CA VAL A 146 28.86 -0.82 15.06
C VAL A 146 27.60 -1.58 14.70
N ASP A 147 26.94 -2.14 15.71
CA ASP A 147 25.66 -2.80 15.61
C ASP A 147 24.65 -1.73 15.21
N ARG A 148 24.36 -1.68 13.90
CA ARG A 148 23.18 -0.99 13.39
C ARG A 148 21.97 -1.74 13.93
N LYS A 149 21.60 -1.43 15.18
CA LYS A 149 20.37 -1.93 15.80
C LYS A 149 19.23 -1.75 14.80
N PRO A 150 18.45 -2.79 14.48
CA PRO A 150 17.37 -2.67 13.51
C PRO A 150 16.32 -1.72 14.06
N LYS A 151 16.38 -0.46 13.63
CA LYS A 151 15.37 0.55 13.90
C LYS A 151 14.02 -0.01 13.42
N GLY A 152 13.11 -0.27 14.35
CA GLY A 152 11.72 -0.64 14.01
C GLY A 152 11.00 0.51 13.29
N LEU A 153 9.68 0.41 13.16
CA LEU A 153 8.89 1.39 12.41
C LEU A 153 9.10 2.81 12.98
N GLN A 154 9.38 3.78 12.10
CA GLN A 154 9.69 5.16 12.50
C GLN A 154 8.63 6.17 12.08
N TRP A 155 7.87 5.85 11.04
CA TRP A 155 6.97 6.79 10.38
C TRP A 155 5.70 6.08 9.91
N VAL A 156 4.58 6.79 9.99
CA VAL A 156 3.36 6.45 9.25
C VAL A 156 3.19 7.48 8.14
N ILE A 157 3.22 7.00 6.91
CA ILE A 157 2.96 7.82 5.72
C ILE A 157 1.49 7.65 5.38
N ASP A 158 0.72 8.71 5.51
CA ASP A 158 -0.68 8.77 5.14
C ASP A 158 -0.80 9.35 3.73
N ALA A 159 -1.36 8.59 2.78
CA ALA A 159 -1.44 9.00 1.39
C ALA A 159 -2.85 8.92 0.81
N THR A 160 -3.15 9.84 -0.09
CA THR A 160 -4.44 10.00 -0.76
C THR A 160 -4.21 10.02 -2.26
N ILE A 161 -4.73 9.00 -2.95
CA ILE A 161 -4.77 8.92 -4.41
C ILE A 161 -6.07 9.59 -4.87
N ALA A 162 -5.94 10.58 -5.74
CA ALA A 162 -7.05 11.26 -6.39
C ALA A 162 -6.98 11.06 -7.90
N TYR A 163 -8.01 10.44 -8.46
CA TYR A 163 -8.20 10.31 -9.90
C TYR A 163 -9.11 11.44 -10.39
N PRO A 164 -8.82 12.09 -11.52
CA PRO A 164 -9.64 13.19 -12.00
C PRO A 164 -11.08 12.75 -12.25
N ASN A 165 -12.01 13.67 -11.97
CA ASN A 165 -13.46 13.46 -12.10
C ASN A 165 -14.01 12.27 -11.29
N ALA A 166 -13.32 11.88 -10.21
CA ALA A 166 -13.65 10.68 -9.44
C ALA A 166 -13.82 9.43 -10.32
N HIS A 167 -12.99 9.30 -11.37
CA HIS A 167 -13.01 8.20 -12.31
C HIS A 167 -11.73 7.34 -12.17
N PRO A 168 -11.73 6.35 -11.25
CA PRO A 168 -10.54 5.55 -10.97
C PRO A 168 -10.04 4.76 -12.18
N MET A 169 -8.73 4.60 -12.24
CA MET A 169 -8.07 3.78 -13.25
C MET A 169 -8.04 2.32 -12.81
N ASP A 170 -8.53 1.42 -13.66
CA ASP A 170 -8.36 -0.02 -13.46
C ASP A 170 -7.05 -0.53 -14.07
N ILE A 171 -6.64 -1.72 -13.64
CA ILE A 171 -5.43 -2.39 -14.13
C ILE A 171 -5.45 -2.67 -15.64
N GLN A 172 -6.63 -2.86 -16.26
CA GLN A 172 -6.70 -3.13 -17.70
C GLN A 172 -6.40 -1.86 -18.49
N THR A 173 -6.88 -0.72 -18.02
CA THR A 173 -6.52 0.60 -18.56
C THR A 173 -5.00 0.80 -18.51
N TRP A 174 -4.37 0.46 -17.38
CA TRP A 174 -2.91 0.52 -17.22
C TRP A 174 -2.14 -0.34 -18.23
N ILE A 175 -2.63 -1.55 -18.49
CA ILE A 175 -1.96 -2.51 -19.38
C ILE A 175 -2.20 -2.19 -20.86
N LEU A 176 -3.43 -1.85 -21.22
CA LEU A 176 -3.87 -1.72 -22.61
C LEU A 176 -3.84 -0.28 -23.14
N GLY A 177 -3.83 0.72 -22.26
CA GLY A 177 -3.75 2.13 -22.66
C GLY A 177 -4.96 2.64 -23.46
N TYR A 178 -6.14 2.03 -23.30
CA TYR A 178 -7.33 2.38 -24.10
C TYR A 178 -8.04 3.68 -23.65
N ARG A 179 -7.67 4.25 -22.51
CA ARG A 179 -8.21 5.55 -22.04
C ARG A 179 -7.24 6.69 -22.39
N PRO A 180 -7.75 7.92 -22.59
CA PRO A 180 -6.91 9.10 -22.75
C PRO A 180 -5.91 9.27 -21.59
N ALA A 181 -4.76 9.85 -21.89
CA ALA A 181 -3.76 10.19 -20.89
C ALA A 181 -4.38 11.07 -19.80
N THR A 182 -4.12 10.73 -18.54
CA THR A 182 -4.72 11.40 -17.40
C THR A 182 -3.70 11.58 -16.28
N VAL A 183 -3.76 12.74 -15.61
CA VAL A 183 -2.88 13.03 -14.48
C VAL A 183 -3.57 12.57 -13.20
N THR A 184 -2.94 11.62 -12.50
CA THR A 184 -3.36 11.15 -11.18
C THR A 184 -2.50 11.82 -10.13
N HIS A 185 -3.14 12.41 -9.12
CA HIS A 185 -2.41 13.09 -8.04
C HIS A 185 -2.34 12.19 -6.80
N VAL A 186 -1.18 12.17 -6.16
CA VAL A 186 -0.98 11.49 -4.87
C VAL A 186 -0.51 12.52 -3.85
N TYR A 187 -1.39 12.84 -2.90
CA TYR A 187 -1.04 13.65 -1.73
C TYR A 187 -0.54 12.75 -0.62
N TYR A 188 0.44 13.18 0.16
CA TYR A 188 0.87 12.44 1.34
C TYR A 188 1.31 13.35 2.49
N ARG A 189 1.16 12.82 3.71
CA ARG A 189 1.69 13.38 4.96
C ARG A 189 2.48 12.32 5.69
N ILE A 190 3.45 12.76 6.49
CA ILE A 190 4.33 11.88 7.25
C ILE A 190 4.15 12.20 8.73
N TYR A 191 3.81 11.18 9.51
CA TYR A 191 3.69 11.26 10.97
C TYR A 191 4.84 10.47 11.62
N PRO A 192 5.63 11.07 12.52
CA PRO A 192 6.51 10.31 13.40
C PRO A 192 5.72 9.26 14.16
N ILE A 193 6.30 8.07 14.33
CA ILE A 193 5.61 6.97 15.01
C ILE A 193 5.25 7.31 16.47
N LYS A 194 5.98 8.24 17.09
CA LYS A 194 5.74 8.74 18.44
C LYS A 194 4.42 9.50 18.58
N GLU A 195 3.88 10.03 17.48
CA GLU A 195 2.60 10.75 17.44
C GLU A 195 1.42 9.82 17.16
N VAL A 196 1.67 8.54 16.89
CA VAL A 196 0.63 7.56 16.57
C VAL A 196 0.24 6.84 17.87
N PRO A 197 -1.03 6.94 18.31
CA PRO A 197 -1.47 6.29 19.53
C PRO A 197 -1.44 4.76 19.40
N MET A 198 -1.11 4.08 20.49
CA MET A 198 -1.02 2.62 20.55
C MET A 198 -2.26 1.95 21.16
N GLU A 199 -2.97 2.69 21.99
CA GLU A 199 -4.22 2.24 22.61
C GLU A 199 -5.32 2.08 21.56
N THR A 200 -6.12 1.02 21.70
CA THR A 200 -7.08 0.58 20.67
C THR A 200 -8.08 1.67 20.28
N GLU A 201 -8.67 2.34 21.26
CA GLU A 201 -9.67 3.39 21.04
C GLU A 201 -9.03 4.63 20.42
N ALA A 202 -7.96 5.15 21.03
CA ALA A 202 -7.23 6.31 20.50
C ALA A 202 -6.67 6.07 19.08
N LEU A 203 -6.20 4.86 18.77
CA LEU A 203 -5.77 4.48 17.42
C LEU A 203 -6.94 4.42 16.44
N THR A 204 -8.11 3.98 16.89
CA THR A 204 -9.33 3.99 16.07
C THR A 204 -9.70 5.41 15.69
N ASP A 205 -9.78 6.31 16.67
CA ASP A 205 -10.12 7.71 16.46
C ASP A 205 -9.09 8.41 15.58
N TRP A 206 -7.80 8.18 15.85
CA TRP A 206 -6.72 8.72 15.02
C TRP A 206 -6.82 8.25 13.57
N LEU A 207 -7.11 6.97 13.35
CA LEU A 207 -7.25 6.40 12.00
C LEU A 207 -8.52 6.90 11.30
N TYR A 208 -9.64 7.05 12.03
CA TYR A 208 -10.87 7.63 11.50
C TYR A 208 -10.66 9.08 11.08
N GLN A 209 -9.99 9.87 11.92
CA GLN A 209 -9.66 11.25 11.62
C GLN A 209 -8.82 11.37 10.34
N ARG A 210 -7.85 10.46 10.12
CA ARG A 210 -7.11 10.44 8.85
C ARG A 210 -8.04 10.26 7.65
N PHE A 211 -9.04 9.38 7.73
CA PHE A 211 -9.97 9.15 6.61
C PHE A 211 -11.01 10.25 6.44
N VAL A 212 -11.41 10.94 7.51
CA VAL A 212 -12.19 12.19 7.41
C VAL A 212 -11.39 13.26 6.66
N GLU A 213 -10.11 13.44 7.00
CA GLU A 213 -9.24 14.38 6.28
C GLU A 213 -9.05 13.97 4.81
N LYS A 214 -9.00 12.67 4.49
CA LYS A 214 -8.98 12.20 3.08
C LYS A 214 -10.25 12.53 2.34
N GLU A 215 -11.41 12.44 3.00
CA GLU A 215 -12.69 12.83 2.42
C GLU A 215 -12.64 14.31 2.03
N GLU A 216 -12.24 15.18 2.94
CA GLU A 216 -12.11 16.63 2.69
C GLU A 216 -11.12 16.94 1.57
N LEU A 217 -9.96 16.27 1.56
CA LEU A 217 -8.95 16.42 0.52
C LEU A 217 -9.48 16.01 -0.87
N LEU A 218 -10.25 14.93 -0.94
CA LEU A 218 -10.83 14.45 -2.19
C LEU A 218 -11.98 15.35 -2.65
N SER A 219 -12.86 15.80 -1.74
CA SER A 219 -13.93 16.75 -2.07
C SER A 219 -13.34 18.03 -2.66
N TYR A 220 -12.34 18.63 -1.99
CA TYR A 220 -11.67 19.82 -2.49
C TYR A 220 -11.00 19.57 -3.84
N TYR A 221 -10.35 18.42 -4.02
CA TYR A 221 -9.72 18.07 -5.30
C TYR A 221 -10.74 17.91 -6.43
N TYR A 222 -11.91 17.30 -6.16
CA TYR A 222 -12.94 17.12 -7.18
C TYR A 222 -13.67 18.43 -7.53
N GLU A 223 -13.72 19.39 -6.62
CA GLU A 223 -14.27 20.72 -6.88
C GLU A 223 -13.29 21.65 -7.61
N THR A 224 -12.00 21.59 -7.26
CA THR A 224 -11.00 22.57 -7.71
C THR A 224 -9.98 22.03 -8.73
N GLY A 225 -9.88 20.72 -8.88
CA GLY A 225 -8.87 20.04 -9.69
C GLY A 225 -7.48 19.98 -9.07
N THR A 226 -7.28 20.47 -7.85
CA THR A 226 -5.98 20.45 -7.16
C THR A 226 -6.15 20.14 -5.67
N PHE A 227 -5.09 19.65 -5.01
CA PHE A 227 -5.12 19.52 -3.55
C PHE A 227 -4.96 20.90 -2.89
N PRO A 228 -5.50 21.10 -1.67
CA PRO A 228 -5.40 22.37 -0.98
C PRO A 228 -3.93 22.70 -0.68
N PRO A 229 -3.51 23.97 -0.82
CA PRO A 229 -2.15 24.38 -0.51
C PRO A 229 -1.89 24.31 1.00
N LEU A 230 -0.62 24.14 1.37
CA LEU A 230 -0.19 24.27 2.76
C LEU A 230 -0.43 25.69 3.27
N GLN A 231 -0.62 25.83 4.58
CA GLN A 231 -0.86 27.12 5.23
C GLN A 231 0.28 28.10 4.89
N GLY A 232 -0.07 29.23 4.27
CA GLY A 232 0.88 30.23 3.79
C GLY A 232 1.35 30.08 2.33
N GLN A 233 0.93 29.03 1.62
CA GLN A 233 1.20 28.86 0.18
C GLN A 233 -0.04 29.22 -0.66
N LYS A 234 0.17 29.86 -1.82
CA LYS A 234 -0.91 30.18 -2.77
C LYS A 234 -1.28 28.99 -3.67
N LYS A 235 -0.38 28.02 -3.83
CA LYS A 235 -0.56 26.82 -4.67
C LYS A 235 0.10 25.61 -4.03
N ALA A 236 -0.53 24.44 -4.17
CA ALA A 236 0.07 23.18 -3.76
C ALA A 236 1.29 22.86 -4.65
N VAL A 237 2.43 22.58 -4.02
CA VAL A 237 3.64 22.14 -4.74
C VAL A 237 3.44 20.67 -5.13
N SER A 238 3.45 20.38 -6.43
CA SER A 238 3.43 19.02 -6.95
C SER A 238 4.78 18.69 -7.58
N ARG A 239 5.28 17.48 -7.32
CA ARG A 239 6.42 16.92 -8.05
C ARG A 239 5.90 15.97 -9.10
N GLU A 240 6.24 16.21 -10.35
CA GLU A 240 5.96 15.28 -11.43
C GLU A 240 6.75 13.98 -11.20
N MET A 241 6.05 12.85 -11.32
CA MET A 241 6.69 11.53 -11.25
C MET A 241 7.05 11.12 -12.67
N THR A 242 8.32 11.28 -13.04
CA THR A 242 8.82 10.88 -14.36
C THR A 242 9.45 9.50 -14.30
N LEU A 243 9.02 8.60 -15.16
CA LEU A 243 9.70 7.32 -15.41
C LEU A 243 10.73 7.52 -16.53
N SER A 244 11.91 6.92 -16.38
CA SER A 244 12.90 6.93 -17.46
C SER A 244 12.39 6.08 -18.62
N ASN A 245 12.15 6.69 -19.77
CA ASN A 245 11.75 5.98 -21.00
C ASN A 245 12.78 4.93 -21.40
N VAL A 246 14.07 5.19 -21.17
CA VAL A 246 15.15 4.23 -21.43
C VAL A 246 15.03 3.02 -20.50
N TRP A 247 14.80 3.26 -19.20
CA TRP A 247 14.60 2.18 -18.24
C TRP A 247 13.36 1.34 -18.57
N LEU A 248 12.24 2.00 -18.90
CA LEU A 248 11.02 1.31 -19.33
C LEU A 248 11.25 0.46 -20.58
N PHE A 249 11.93 1.02 -21.59
CA PHE A 249 12.29 0.29 -22.79
C PHE A 249 13.12 -0.96 -22.44
N LEU A 250 14.18 -0.82 -21.63
CA LEU A 250 15.02 -1.94 -21.23
C LEU A 250 14.25 -3.03 -20.49
N VAL A 251 13.40 -2.66 -19.53
CA VAL A 251 12.58 -3.62 -18.77
C VAL A 251 11.58 -4.34 -19.67
N GLN A 252 10.92 -3.61 -20.58
CA GLN A 252 9.97 -4.21 -21.52
C GLN A 252 10.69 -5.11 -22.53
N SER A 253 11.80 -4.67 -23.11
CA SER A 253 12.63 -5.50 -23.99
C SER A 253 13.10 -6.77 -23.29
N PHE A 254 13.59 -6.67 -22.05
CA PHE A 254 13.97 -7.84 -21.26
C PHE A 254 12.78 -8.79 -21.05
N ALA A 255 11.59 -8.27 -20.72
CA ALA A 255 10.39 -9.07 -20.54
C ALA A 255 9.96 -9.79 -21.83
N PHE A 256 9.95 -9.09 -22.97
CA PHE A 256 9.62 -9.69 -24.27
C PHE A 256 10.65 -10.74 -24.71
N LEU A 257 11.94 -10.44 -24.58
CA LEU A 257 13.01 -11.39 -24.92
C LEU A 257 12.98 -12.63 -24.03
N SER A 258 12.77 -12.45 -22.72
CA SER A 258 12.58 -13.55 -21.77
C SER A 258 11.35 -14.39 -22.10
N GLY A 259 10.22 -13.74 -22.39
CA GLY A 259 9.00 -14.43 -22.80
C GLY A 259 9.15 -15.23 -24.09
N TYR A 260 9.83 -14.65 -25.10
CA TYR A 260 10.14 -15.34 -26.35
C TYR A 260 11.07 -16.53 -26.14
N MET A 261 12.11 -16.38 -25.32
CA MET A 261 13.00 -17.48 -24.92
C MET A 261 12.21 -18.64 -24.29
N TRP A 262 11.32 -18.35 -23.33
CA TRP A 262 10.48 -19.38 -22.72
C TRP A 262 9.53 -20.04 -23.71
N TYR A 263 8.94 -19.29 -24.63
CA TYR A 263 8.13 -19.83 -25.72
C TYR A 263 8.93 -20.81 -26.59
N CYS A 264 10.16 -20.46 -26.99
CA CYS A 264 11.04 -21.33 -27.76
C CYS A 264 11.38 -22.62 -27.00
N ILE A 265 11.71 -22.53 -25.72
CA ILE A 265 12.01 -23.68 -24.86
C ILE A 265 10.79 -24.61 -24.76
N LEU A 266 9.61 -24.07 -24.44
CA LEU A 266 8.38 -24.85 -24.30
C LEU A 266 7.97 -25.49 -25.63
N ARG A 267 8.11 -24.77 -26.75
CA ARG A 267 7.86 -25.30 -28.09
C ARG A 267 8.80 -26.45 -28.44
N TYR A 268 10.08 -26.33 -28.11
CA TYR A 268 11.05 -27.41 -28.30
C TYR A 268 10.66 -28.66 -27.50
N PHE A 269 10.36 -28.51 -26.20
CA PHE A 269 9.91 -29.63 -25.38
C PHE A 269 8.60 -30.26 -25.88
N TYR A 270 7.66 -29.44 -26.34
CA TYR A 270 6.41 -29.93 -26.91
C TYR A 270 6.68 -30.83 -28.13
N HIS A 271 7.50 -30.38 -29.09
CA HIS A 271 7.87 -31.17 -30.26
C HIS A 271 8.72 -32.42 -29.94
N CYS A 272 9.44 -32.43 -28.83
CA CYS A 272 10.21 -33.59 -28.39
C CYS A 272 9.35 -34.64 -27.67
N LEU A 273 8.21 -34.25 -27.10
CA LEU A 273 7.37 -35.10 -26.25
C LEU A 273 6.05 -35.53 -26.92
N PHE A 274 5.59 -34.79 -27.93
CA PHE A 274 4.35 -35.00 -28.69
C PHE A 274 4.61 -34.84 -30.18
#